data_AF-A0A936B7Y4-F1
#
_entry.id   AF-A0A936B7Y4-F1
#
_cell.length_a   1.000
_cell.length_b   1.000
_cell.length_c   1.000
_cell.angle_alpha   90.00
_cell.angle_beta   90.00
_cell.angle_gamma   90.00
#
_symmetry.space_group_name_H-M   'P 1'
#
loop_
_entity.id
_entity.type
_entity.pdbx_description
1 polymer ?
#
loop_
_entity_poly.entity_id
_entity_poly.type
_entity_poly.pdbx_seq_one_letter_code
_entity_poly.pdbx_strand_id
1 'polypeptide(L)'
;MTTPPNWPHFLAAPAEEVARIAPATAVFSAGGTRRAAALAGISAQSDAYVHWAREQNRDTFELLFQHGVRHVLAAAITQNQLQETTPIYRERLLQWTAWGMSGREALADYARLGWKVRLLGTEDVPELQACAAELEANTAAHSDHTVWWFVSPTPESHWQQLLQAAHRTHATTRADLLMALYGEAIPPATLFIGYGKPLLMPELVPPLLMGSPMHCYWLQRPGYLTDPTTLREILYDFAYLRDTWQADKTERAASALAQPALWQHTTLGLGERVGAFWVPK
;
A
#
# COMPACT_ATOMS: atom_id res chain seq x y z
N MET A 1 -25.27 -13.01 -6.22
CA MET A 1 -23.81 -13.23 -6.35
C MET A 1 -23.57 -13.91 -7.68
N THR A 2 -22.68 -13.36 -8.51
CA THR A 2 -22.21 -14.01 -9.73
C THR A 2 -21.35 -15.22 -9.35
N THR A 3 -21.57 -16.36 -10.01
CA THR A 3 -20.70 -17.53 -9.85
C THR A 3 -19.25 -17.12 -10.14
N PRO A 4 -18.29 -17.40 -9.24
CA PRO A 4 -16.88 -17.10 -9.49
C PRO A 4 -16.42 -17.73 -10.81
N PRO A 5 -15.64 -17.01 -11.64
CA PRO A 5 -15.03 -17.62 -12.81
C PRO A 5 -14.10 -18.76 -12.39
N ASN A 6 -13.91 -19.75 -13.26
CA ASN A 6 -12.94 -20.81 -12.97
C ASN A 6 -11.53 -20.22 -12.78
N TRP A 7 -10.81 -20.66 -11.75
CA TRP A 7 -9.52 -20.10 -11.35
C TRP A 7 -8.47 -19.98 -12.48
N PRO A 8 -8.16 -21.04 -13.26
CA PRO A 8 -7.19 -20.92 -14.36
C PRO A 8 -7.68 -19.98 -15.47
N HIS A 9 -9.00 -19.89 -15.68
CA HIS A 9 -9.58 -18.97 -16.64
C HIS A 9 -9.38 -17.52 -16.18
N PHE A 10 -9.65 -17.23 -14.92
CA PHE A 10 -9.43 -15.90 -14.34
C PHE A 10 -7.96 -15.48 -14.39
N LEU A 11 -7.03 -16.37 -14.01
CA LEU A 11 -5.60 -16.07 -14.06
C LEU A 11 -5.11 -15.78 -15.49
N ALA A 12 -5.74 -16.36 -16.51
CA ALA A 12 -5.42 -16.13 -17.92
C ALA A 12 -6.19 -14.95 -18.55
N ALA A 13 -7.13 -14.32 -17.83
CA ALA A 13 -7.99 -13.28 -18.38
C ALA A 13 -7.20 -12.02 -18.80
N PRO A 14 -7.69 -11.22 -19.76
CA PRO A 14 -7.10 -9.92 -20.09
C PRO A 14 -7.05 -9.00 -18.86
N ALA A 15 -6.01 -8.17 -18.74
CA ALA A 15 -5.86 -7.26 -17.60
C ALA A 15 -7.06 -6.31 -17.43
N GLU A 16 -7.66 -5.88 -18.54
CA GLU A 16 -8.87 -5.03 -18.54
C GLU A 16 -10.09 -5.72 -17.91
N GLU A 17 -10.20 -7.04 -18.01
CA GLU A 17 -11.29 -7.78 -17.39
C GLU A 17 -11.07 -7.89 -15.87
N VAL A 18 -9.83 -8.20 -15.47
CA VAL A 18 -9.43 -8.21 -14.06
C VAL A 18 -9.57 -6.82 -13.43
N ALA A 19 -9.28 -5.76 -14.18
CA ALA A 19 -9.35 -4.38 -13.70
C ALA A 19 -10.75 -3.99 -13.21
N ARG A 20 -11.82 -4.60 -13.75
CA ARG A 20 -13.21 -4.27 -13.39
C ARG A 20 -13.60 -4.67 -11.96
N ILE A 21 -12.87 -5.61 -11.36
CA ILE A 21 -13.16 -6.11 -10.02
C ILE A 21 -12.21 -5.57 -8.95
N ALA A 22 -11.19 -4.81 -9.36
CA ALA A 22 -10.21 -4.28 -8.44
C ALA A 22 -10.81 -3.17 -7.56
N PRO A 23 -10.30 -3.02 -6.32
CA PRO A 23 -10.69 -1.90 -5.48
C PRO A 23 -10.20 -0.58 -6.09
N ALA A 24 -10.99 0.47 -5.95
CA ALA A 24 -10.58 1.80 -6.41
C ALA A 24 -9.32 2.30 -5.67
N THR A 25 -9.18 1.97 -4.38
CA THR A 25 -8.06 2.40 -3.54
C THR A 25 -7.43 1.18 -2.87
N ALA A 26 -6.11 1.06 -2.96
CA ALA A 26 -5.33 0.02 -2.30
C ALA A 26 -4.19 0.65 -1.48
N VAL A 27 -3.87 0.03 -0.35
CA VAL A 27 -2.67 0.33 0.42
C VAL A 27 -1.57 -0.66 0.04
N PHE A 28 -0.40 -0.14 -0.29
CA PHE A 28 0.79 -0.94 -0.55
C PHE A 28 1.91 -0.55 0.41
N SER A 29 2.41 -1.53 1.15
CA SER A 29 3.53 -1.34 2.07
C SER A 29 4.64 -2.33 1.73
N ALA A 30 5.62 -1.90 0.94
CA ALA A 30 6.80 -2.71 0.65
C ALA A 30 7.51 -3.11 1.96
N GLY A 31 7.96 -4.36 2.05
CA GLY A 31 8.62 -4.85 3.27
C GLY A 31 9.81 -5.74 2.96
N GLY A 32 10.87 -5.60 3.76
CA GLY A 32 12.12 -6.35 3.53
C GLY A 32 12.88 -5.91 2.28
N THR A 33 12.72 -4.66 1.82
CA THR A 33 13.34 -4.12 0.60
C THR A 33 14.87 -4.27 0.59
N ARG A 34 15.55 -4.02 1.72
CA ARG A 34 17.01 -4.27 1.85
C ARG A 34 17.38 -5.75 1.67
N ARG A 35 16.52 -6.67 2.13
CA ARG A 35 16.71 -8.12 1.96
C ARG A 35 16.52 -8.51 0.50
N ALA A 36 15.49 -7.97 -0.15
CA ALA A 36 15.24 -8.19 -1.57
C ALA A 36 16.41 -7.68 -2.43
N ALA A 37 16.95 -6.48 -2.12
CA ALA A 37 18.13 -5.95 -2.79
C ALA A 37 19.35 -6.86 -2.61
N ALA A 38 19.62 -7.32 -1.39
CA ALA A 38 20.73 -8.22 -1.13
C ALA A 38 20.60 -9.55 -1.90
N LEU A 39 19.39 -10.11 -2.01
CA LEU A 39 19.11 -11.30 -2.83
C LEU A 39 19.30 -11.04 -4.33
N ALA A 40 19.13 -9.80 -4.78
CA ALA A 40 19.44 -9.37 -6.14
C ALA A 40 20.92 -8.99 -6.35
N GLY A 41 21.79 -9.19 -5.36
CA GLY A 41 23.22 -8.83 -5.42
C GLY A 41 23.49 -7.33 -5.26
N ILE A 42 22.53 -6.55 -4.77
CA ILE A 42 22.65 -5.11 -4.58
C ILE A 42 22.87 -4.78 -3.11
N SER A 43 23.90 -3.98 -2.82
CA SER A 43 24.17 -3.52 -1.45
C SER A 43 23.13 -2.51 -1.00
N ALA A 44 22.44 -2.82 0.10
CA ALA A 44 21.47 -1.93 0.74
C ALA A 44 22.07 -0.60 1.27
N GLN A 45 23.39 -0.48 1.28
CA GLN A 45 24.12 0.73 1.70
C GLN A 45 24.66 1.54 0.51
N SER A 46 24.32 1.17 -0.72
CA SER A 46 24.79 1.84 -1.93
C SER A 46 23.69 2.68 -2.57
N ASP A 47 24.05 3.65 -3.39
CA ASP A 47 23.04 4.43 -4.13
C ASP A 47 22.33 3.54 -5.17
N ALA A 48 22.98 2.47 -5.65
CA ALA A 48 22.36 1.46 -6.51
C ALA A 48 21.10 0.83 -5.87
N TYR A 49 21.05 0.71 -4.55
CA TYR A 49 19.85 0.24 -3.85
C TYR A 49 18.67 1.19 -4.04
N VAL A 50 18.89 2.50 -4.03
CA VAL A 50 17.81 3.49 -4.14
C VAL A 50 17.30 3.57 -5.57
N HIS A 51 18.20 3.54 -6.56
CA HIS A 51 17.83 3.45 -7.97
C HIS A 51 16.97 2.21 -8.22
N TRP A 52 17.44 1.05 -7.73
CA TRP A 52 16.70 -0.19 -7.83
C TRP A 52 15.35 -0.11 -7.11
N ALA A 53 15.30 0.36 -5.86
CA ALA A 53 14.08 0.50 -5.08
C ALA A 53 13.03 1.42 -5.74
N ARG A 54 13.47 2.51 -6.37
CA ARG A 54 12.62 3.42 -7.15
C ARG A 54 11.95 2.68 -8.32
N GLU A 55 12.74 1.95 -9.09
CA GLU A 55 12.24 1.17 -10.24
C GLU A 55 11.25 0.11 -9.78
N GLN A 56 11.55 -0.61 -8.69
CA GLN A 56 10.62 -1.62 -8.16
C GLN A 56 9.30 -1.02 -7.66
N ASN A 57 9.33 0.16 -7.02
CA ASN A 57 8.11 0.88 -6.64
C ASN A 57 7.29 1.29 -7.87
N ARG A 58 7.94 1.89 -8.88
CA ARG A 58 7.29 2.25 -10.15
C ARG A 58 6.61 1.03 -10.76
N ASP A 59 7.34 -0.07 -10.93
CA ASP A 59 6.82 -1.28 -11.58
C ASP A 59 5.67 -1.89 -10.77
N THR A 60 5.73 -1.82 -9.44
CA THR A 60 4.62 -2.27 -8.57
C THR A 60 3.38 -1.40 -8.75
N PHE A 61 3.51 -0.08 -8.76
CA PHE A 61 2.38 0.82 -8.92
C PHE A 61 1.77 0.73 -10.31
N GLU A 62 2.62 0.62 -11.33
CA GLU A 62 2.18 0.38 -12.69
C GLU A 62 1.38 -0.92 -12.79
N LEU A 63 1.86 -2.00 -12.16
CA LEU A 63 1.14 -3.26 -12.12
C LEU A 63 -0.24 -3.12 -11.44
N LEU A 64 -0.33 -2.40 -10.32
CA LEU A 64 -1.59 -2.14 -9.62
C LEU A 64 -2.57 -1.32 -10.48
N PHE A 65 -2.09 -0.26 -11.12
CA PHE A 65 -2.91 0.59 -11.99
C PHE A 65 -3.39 -0.16 -13.25
N GLN A 66 -2.52 -0.96 -13.89
CA GLN A 66 -2.90 -1.82 -15.01
C GLN A 66 -3.99 -2.85 -14.65
N HIS A 67 -4.12 -3.18 -13.36
CA HIS A 67 -5.16 -4.06 -12.84
C HIS A 67 -6.30 -3.29 -12.15
N GLY A 68 -6.51 -2.01 -12.49
CA GLY A 68 -7.75 -1.28 -12.17
C GLY A 68 -7.77 -0.55 -10.82
N VAL A 69 -6.71 -0.62 -10.02
CA VAL A 69 -6.56 0.30 -8.88
C VAL A 69 -6.44 1.72 -9.40
N ARG A 70 -7.04 2.70 -8.74
CA ARG A 70 -6.95 4.13 -9.12
C ARG A 70 -6.11 4.94 -8.15
N HIS A 71 -6.15 4.59 -6.87
CA HIS A 71 -5.35 5.23 -5.83
C HIS A 71 -4.49 4.20 -5.12
N VAL A 72 -3.18 4.43 -5.10
CA VAL A 72 -2.25 3.66 -4.28
C VAL A 72 -1.80 4.51 -3.11
N LEU A 73 -2.08 4.04 -1.89
CA LEU A 73 -1.60 4.64 -0.65
C LEU A 73 -0.33 3.91 -0.23
N ALA A 74 0.78 4.63 -0.06
CA ALA A 74 2.06 4.04 0.31
C ALA A 74 2.77 4.87 1.37
N ALA A 75 3.41 4.20 2.33
CA ALA A 75 4.22 4.89 3.34
C ALA A 75 5.60 5.19 2.77
N ALA A 76 5.96 6.48 2.71
CA ALA A 76 7.28 6.95 2.31
C ALA A 76 8.27 6.72 3.45
N ILE A 77 7.90 7.24 4.63
CA ILE A 77 8.70 7.20 5.84
C ILE A 77 7.78 6.95 7.03
N THR A 78 8.12 5.97 7.87
CA THR A 78 7.45 5.67 9.14
C THR A 78 8.38 5.86 10.33
N GLN A 79 7.81 5.92 11.52
CA GLN A 79 8.53 6.05 12.79
C GLN A 79 9.73 5.10 12.90
N ASN A 80 9.56 3.81 12.59
CA ASN A 80 10.61 2.80 12.74
C ASN A 80 11.86 3.12 11.90
N GLN A 81 11.69 3.74 10.73
CA GLN A 81 12.82 4.14 9.90
C GLN A 81 13.51 5.37 10.50
N LEU A 82 12.76 6.34 11.01
CA LEU A 82 13.35 7.54 11.63
C LEU A 82 14.03 7.27 12.97
N GLN A 83 13.65 6.20 13.66
CA GLN A 83 14.27 5.77 14.91
C GLN A 83 15.54 4.92 14.71
N GLU A 84 15.91 4.59 13.47
CA GLU A 84 17.13 3.84 13.21
C GLU A 84 18.37 4.68 13.57
N THR A 85 19.19 4.14 14.46
CA THR A 85 20.36 4.83 15.05
C THR A 85 21.66 4.62 14.26
N THR A 86 21.58 3.99 13.09
CA THR A 86 22.73 3.83 12.18
C THR A 86 23.28 5.23 11.83
N PRO A 87 24.59 5.49 11.98
CA PRO A 87 25.17 6.81 11.69
C PRO A 87 24.79 7.31 10.28
N ILE A 88 24.40 8.60 10.17
CA ILE A 88 24.02 9.28 8.92
C ILE A 88 22.75 8.72 8.26
N TYR A 89 22.12 7.68 8.81
CA TYR A 89 21.00 7.00 8.16
C TYR A 89 19.79 7.91 7.94
N ARG A 90 19.42 8.74 8.91
CA ARG A 90 18.29 9.68 8.77
C ARG A 90 18.52 10.64 7.60
N GLU A 91 19.67 11.29 7.58
CA GLU A 91 20.02 12.27 6.53
C GLU A 91 20.00 11.60 5.15
N ARG A 92 20.59 10.41 5.06
CA ARG A 92 20.62 9.63 3.82
C ARG A 92 19.24 9.15 3.39
N LEU A 93 18.40 8.69 4.33
CA LEU A 93 17.02 8.29 4.08
C LEU A 93 16.22 9.45 3.48
N LEU A 94 16.34 10.66 4.05
CA LEU A 94 15.62 11.84 3.57
C LEU A 94 16.09 12.25 2.17
N GLN A 95 17.41 12.28 1.93
CA GLN A 95 17.97 12.57 0.62
C GLN A 95 17.54 11.56 -0.44
N TRP A 96 17.61 10.27 -0.12
CA TRP A 96 17.19 9.18 -0.99
C TRP A 96 15.69 9.18 -1.24
N THR A 97 14.88 9.52 -0.24
CA THR A 97 13.42 9.66 -0.40
C THR A 97 13.10 10.81 -1.35
N ALA A 98 13.67 12.00 -1.12
CA ALA A 98 13.46 13.15 -2.00
C ALA A 98 13.91 12.85 -3.44
N TRP A 99 15.11 12.29 -3.61
CA TRP A 99 15.60 11.90 -4.93
C TRP A 99 14.72 10.83 -5.60
N GLY A 100 14.35 9.78 -4.87
CA GLY A 100 13.55 8.68 -5.42
C GLY A 100 12.13 9.10 -5.81
N MET A 101 11.59 10.15 -5.17
CA MET A 101 10.24 10.64 -5.45
C MET A 101 10.22 11.78 -6.46
N SER A 102 11.01 12.84 -6.27
CA SER A 102 11.00 14.04 -7.10
C SER A 102 12.27 14.25 -7.92
N GLY A 103 13.17 13.27 -7.97
CA GLY A 103 14.32 13.28 -8.85
C GLY A 103 13.91 13.26 -10.32
N ARG A 104 14.82 13.72 -11.19
CA ARG A 104 14.55 13.87 -12.63
C ARG A 104 13.99 12.60 -13.28
N GLU A 105 14.53 11.43 -12.94
CA GLU A 105 14.05 10.17 -13.51
C GLU A 105 12.66 9.80 -13.02
N ALA A 106 12.34 10.07 -11.74
CA ALA A 106 11.01 9.82 -11.18
C ALA A 106 9.96 10.71 -11.83
N LEU A 107 10.23 12.01 -11.94
CA LEU A 107 9.33 12.96 -12.62
C LEU A 107 9.11 12.60 -14.10
N ALA A 108 10.17 12.18 -14.80
CA ALA A 108 10.08 11.72 -16.19
C ALA A 108 9.20 10.46 -16.31
N ASP A 109 9.33 9.52 -15.38
CA ASP A 109 8.46 8.33 -15.32
C ASP A 109 7.00 8.72 -15.10
N TYR A 110 6.70 9.60 -14.13
CA TYR A 110 5.32 10.03 -13.86
C TYR A 110 4.70 10.78 -15.03
N ALA A 111 5.45 11.65 -15.69
CA ALA A 111 4.98 12.36 -16.88
C ALA A 111 4.67 11.39 -18.03
N ARG A 112 5.54 10.42 -18.27
CA ARG A 112 5.34 9.38 -19.31
C ARG A 112 4.14 8.49 -19.01
N LEU A 113 3.94 8.12 -17.74
CA LEU A 113 2.87 7.24 -17.30
C LEU A 113 1.55 7.98 -17.03
N GLY A 114 1.57 9.32 -17.07
CA GLY A 114 0.41 10.17 -16.82
C GLY A 114 -0.08 10.15 -15.38
N TRP A 115 0.79 9.87 -14.40
CA TRP A 115 0.40 9.74 -13.00
C TRP A 115 0.33 11.09 -12.29
N LYS A 116 -0.62 11.18 -11.35
CA LYS A 116 -0.58 12.18 -10.28
C LYS A 116 0.17 11.59 -9.10
N VAL A 117 1.10 12.34 -8.51
CA VAL A 117 1.82 11.89 -7.31
C VAL A 117 1.75 12.98 -6.25
N ARG A 118 1.47 12.59 -5.01
CA ARG A 118 1.38 13.50 -3.86
C ARG A 118 2.19 12.94 -2.70
N LEU A 119 2.90 13.82 -2.00
CA LEU A 119 3.60 13.52 -0.76
C LEU A 119 2.96 14.34 0.35
N LEU A 120 2.44 13.65 1.37
CA LEU A 120 1.68 14.25 2.46
C LEU A 120 2.35 13.97 3.81
N GLY A 121 2.09 14.83 4.80
CA GLY A 121 2.68 14.74 6.13
C GLY A 121 4.09 15.31 6.23
N THR A 122 4.49 16.18 5.29
CA THR A 122 5.80 16.85 5.30
C THR A 122 5.88 17.99 6.32
N GLU A 123 4.78 18.34 6.97
CA GLU A 123 4.76 19.32 8.07
C GLU A 123 5.61 18.85 9.25
N ASP A 124 5.61 17.53 9.51
CA ASP A 124 6.41 16.91 10.58
C ASP A 124 7.86 16.60 10.14
N VAL A 125 8.15 16.71 8.84
CA VAL A 125 9.48 16.46 8.24
C VAL A 125 9.78 17.54 7.18
N PRO A 126 10.14 18.76 7.61
CA PRO A 126 10.31 19.92 6.73
C PRO A 126 11.29 19.70 5.59
N GLU A 127 12.29 18.83 5.77
CA GLU A 127 13.28 18.46 4.76
C GLU A 127 12.64 17.89 3.47
N LEU A 128 11.40 17.41 3.54
CA LEU A 128 10.65 16.88 2.40
C LEU A 128 9.63 17.84 1.79
N GLN A 129 9.46 19.05 2.33
CA GLN A 129 8.51 20.04 1.79
C GLN A 129 8.83 20.43 0.35
N ALA A 130 10.12 20.62 0.03
CA ALA A 130 10.54 20.91 -1.33
C ALA A 130 10.21 19.75 -2.29
N CYS A 131 10.36 18.50 -1.84
CA CYS A 131 9.96 17.33 -2.60
C CYS A 131 8.45 17.32 -2.87
N ALA A 132 7.62 17.61 -1.85
CA ALA A 132 6.18 17.68 -2.02
C ALA A 132 5.75 18.76 -3.03
N ALA A 133 6.33 19.96 -2.94
CA ALA A 133 6.07 21.05 -3.88
C ALA A 133 6.48 20.69 -5.31
N GLU A 134 7.65 20.04 -5.48
CA GLU A 134 8.13 19.62 -6.80
C GLU A 134 7.20 18.59 -7.45
N LEU A 135 6.68 17.63 -6.67
CA LEU A 135 5.70 16.64 -7.13
C LEU A 135 4.38 17.31 -7.54
N GLU A 136 3.90 18.28 -6.78
CA GLU A 136 2.67 19.01 -7.10
C GLU A 136 2.81 19.82 -8.40
N ALA A 137 3.96 20.46 -8.60
CA ALA A 137 4.23 21.28 -9.78
C ALA A 137 4.48 20.48 -11.07
N ASN A 138 5.07 19.27 -10.96
CA ASN A 138 5.58 18.54 -12.12
C ASN A 138 4.84 17.23 -12.43
N THR A 139 3.81 16.85 -11.65
CA THR A 139 2.96 15.69 -11.96
C THR A 139 1.57 16.13 -12.43
N ALA A 140 0.81 15.20 -13.00
CA ALA A 140 -0.50 15.52 -13.54
C ALA A 140 -1.41 16.16 -12.47
N ALA A 141 -2.06 17.29 -12.79
CA ALA A 141 -3.04 17.91 -11.89
C ALA A 141 -4.28 17.01 -11.71
N HIS A 142 -4.67 16.35 -12.80
CA HIS A 142 -5.76 15.38 -12.88
C HIS A 142 -5.25 14.10 -13.54
N SER A 143 -5.59 12.95 -12.97
CA SER A 143 -5.20 11.63 -13.45
C SER A 143 -6.20 10.60 -12.93
N ASP A 144 -6.43 9.54 -13.70
CA ASP A 144 -7.17 8.36 -13.24
C ASP A 144 -6.33 7.49 -12.27
N HIS A 145 -5.02 7.73 -12.22
CA HIS A 145 -4.05 7.03 -11.38
C HIS A 145 -3.30 8.02 -10.48
N THR A 146 -3.45 7.86 -9.17
CA THR A 146 -2.76 8.68 -8.17
C THR A 146 -1.98 7.83 -7.17
N VAL A 147 -0.71 8.17 -6.99
CA VAL A 147 0.12 7.65 -5.89
C VAL A 147 0.13 8.66 -4.74
N TRP A 148 -0.30 8.21 -3.57
CA TRP A 148 -0.30 8.98 -2.34
C TRP A 148 0.78 8.46 -1.40
N TRP A 149 1.85 9.21 -1.27
CA TRP A 149 2.92 8.94 -0.34
C TRP A 149 2.67 9.64 0.99
N PHE A 150 2.82 8.88 2.09
CA PHE A 150 2.64 9.39 3.44
C PHE A 150 3.95 9.40 4.23
N VAL A 151 4.23 10.53 4.86
CA VAL A 151 5.27 10.66 5.89
C VAL A 151 4.57 10.67 7.24
N SER A 152 4.96 9.73 8.11
CA SER A 152 4.32 9.52 9.41
C SER A 152 5.40 9.20 10.45
N PRO A 153 6.07 10.22 10.98
CA PRO A 153 7.15 10.05 11.94
C PRO A 153 6.69 9.48 13.29
N THR A 154 5.39 9.57 13.59
CA THR A 154 4.79 9.04 14.81
C THR A 154 3.44 8.37 14.51
N PRO A 155 2.90 7.54 15.43
CA PRO A 155 1.57 6.93 15.26
C PRO A 155 0.46 7.98 15.29
N GLU A 156 0.73 9.16 15.84
CA GLU A 156 -0.21 10.27 15.99
C GLU A 156 -0.24 11.22 14.78
N SER A 157 0.73 11.13 13.86
CA SER A 157 0.87 12.11 12.76
C SER A 157 -0.41 12.24 11.91
N HIS A 158 -1.04 11.13 11.56
CA HIS A 158 -2.31 11.16 10.80
C HIS A 158 -3.46 11.80 11.59
N TRP A 159 -3.53 11.54 12.90
CA TRP A 159 -4.56 12.14 13.76
C TRP A 159 -4.34 13.63 13.94
N GLN A 160 -3.09 14.06 14.15
CA GLN A 160 -2.74 15.46 14.27
C GLN A 160 -3.08 16.24 13.01
N GLN A 161 -2.72 15.71 11.82
CA GLN A 161 -3.09 16.31 10.54
C GLN A 161 -4.61 16.43 10.39
N LEU A 162 -5.34 15.37 10.72
CA LEU A 162 -6.81 15.35 10.67
C LEU A 162 -7.43 16.41 11.58
N LEU A 163 -7.01 16.47 12.84
CA LEU A 163 -7.52 17.43 13.83
C LEU A 163 -7.17 18.88 13.44
N GLN A 164 -5.96 19.11 12.93
CA GLN A 164 -5.57 20.43 12.44
C GLN A 164 -6.41 20.85 11.22
N ALA A 165 -6.64 19.95 10.27
CA ALA A 165 -7.49 20.23 9.12
C ALA A 165 -8.93 20.54 9.54
N ALA A 166 -9.50 19.75 10.46
CA ALA A 166 -10.82 19.99 11.03
C ALA A 166 -10.91 21.38 11.68
N HIS A 167 -9.92 21.72 12.50
CA HIS A 167 -9.88 23.01 13.19
C HIS A 167 -9.74 24.20 12.22
N ARG A 168 -8.82 24.12 11.24
CA ARG A 168 -8.57 25.22 10.29
C ARG A 168 -9.72 25.47 9.33
N THR A 169 -10.44 24.43 8.92
CA THR A 169 -11.48 24.52 7.87
C THR A 169 -12.90 24.48 8.42
N HIS A 170 -13.06 24.27 9.73
CA HIS A 170 -14.35 23.99 10.36
C HIS A 170 -15.09 22.80 9.71
N ALA A 171 -14.35 21.86 9.11
CA ALA A 171 -14.90 20.65 8.52
C ALA A 171 -15.65 19.82 9.57
N THR A 172 -16.88 19.42 9.25
CA THR A 172 -17.73 18.62 10.15
C THR A 172 -18.07 17.25 9.59
N THR A 173 -17.77 17.01 8.31
CA THR A 173 -18.01 15.74 7.65
C THR A 173 -16.72 15.09 7.15
N ARG A 174 -16.76 13.77 6.92
CA ARG A 174 -15.65 13.05 6.26
C ARG A 174 -15.33 13.66 4.88
N ALA A 175 -16.35 14.08 4.12
CA ALA A 175 -16.16 14.65 2.80
C ALA A 175 -15.40 15.97 2.85
N ASP A 176 -15.75 16.85 3.79
CA ASP A 176 -15.04 18.12 4.01
C ASP A 176 -13.57 17.88 4.37
N LEU A 177 -13.31 16.92 5.27
CA LEU A 177 -11.96 16.57 5.68
C LEU A 177 -11.13 15.96 4.54
N LEU A 178 -11.75 15.16 3.66
CA LEU A 178 -11.06 14.63 2.48
C LEU A 178 -10.61 15.78 1.56
N MET A 179 -11.51 16.73 1.28
CA MET A 179 -11.15 17.91 0.47
C MET A 179 -10.09 18.76 1.15
N ALA A 180 -10.17 18.96 2.46
CA ALA A 180 -9.22 19.77 3.23
C ALA A 180 -7.82 19.17 3.29
N LEU A 181 -7.69 17.84 3.34
CA LEU A 181 -6.40 17.14 3.46
C LEU A 181 -5.80 16.71 2.13
N TYR A 182 -6.64 16.25 1.21
CA TYR A 182 -6.20 15.59 -0.02
C TYR A 182 -6.50 16.42 -1.27
N GLY A 183 -7.31 17.48 -1.16
CA GLY A 183 -7.75 18.30 -2.29
C GLY A 183 -8.76 17.60 -3.21
N GLU A 184 -9.12 16.34 -2.92
CA GLU A 184 -10.09 15.57 -3.69
C GLU A 184 -10.77 14.48 -2.85
N ALA A 185 -11.90 13.99 -3.33
CA ALA A 185 -12.60 12.87 -2.73
C ALA A 185 -11.92 11.55 -3.12
N ILE A 186 -11.32 10.87 -2.14
CA ILE A 186 -10.69 9.56 -2.33
C ILE A 186 -11.62 8.45 -1.78
N PRO A 187 -11.97 7.42 -2.58
CA PRO A 187 -12.64 6.24 -2.06
C PRO A 187 -11.82 5.57 -0.94
N PRO A 188 -12.43 5.08 0.15
CA PRO A 188 -11.71 4.34 1.18
C PRO A 188 -10.96 3.13 0.59
N ALA A 189 -9.78 2.83 1.12
CA ALA A 189 -9.01 1.65 0.80
C ALA A 189 -9.67 0.39 1.33
N THR A 190 -9.94 -0.57 0.46
CA THR A 190 -10.52 -1.87 0.83
C THR A 190 -9.54 -3.03 0.63
N LEU A 191 -8.33 -2.76 0.16
CA LEU A 191 -7.27 -3.75 -0.02
C LEU A 191 -5.97 -3.24 0.59
N PHE A 192 -5.31 -4.10 1.36
CA PHE A 192 -3.97 -3.87 1.90
C PHE A 192 -3.05 -5.01 1.47
N ILE A 193 -1.91 -4.67 0.86
CA ILE A 193 -0.85 -5.61 0.51
C ILE A 193 0.42 -5.23 1.27
N GLY A 194 0.82 -6.10 2.20
CA GLY A 194 2.02 -5.96 3.00
C GLY A 194 2.92 -7.19 2.92
N TYR A 195 3.97 -7.24 3.74
CA TYR A 195 4.99 -8.27 3.69
C TYR A 195 5.40 -8.78 5.07
N GLY A 196 5.78 -10.06 5.12
CA GLY A 196 6.29 -10.71 6.32
C GLY A 196 5.21 -10.86 7.39
N LYS A 197 5.40 -10.18 8.52
CA LYS A 197 4.51 -10.35 9.68
C LYS A 197 3.13 -9.77 9.38
N PRO A 198 2.03 -10.47 9.75
CA PRO A 198 0.68 -9.97 9.53
C PRO A 198 0.30 -8.88 10.52
N LEU A 199 0.91 -7.71 10.35
CA LEU A 199 0.74 -6.54 11.19
C LEU A 199 0.26 -5.37 10.32
N LEU A 200 -0.70 -4.62 10.85
CA LEU A 200 -1.16 -3.35 10.30
C LEU A 200 -0.89 -2.28 11.35
N MET A 201 -0.01 -1.35 11.02
CA MET A 201 0.38 -0.27 11.93
C MET A 201 -0.41 1.01 11.60
N PRO A 202 -0.77 1.85 12.60
CA PRO A 202 -1.56 3.07 12.38
C PRO A 202 -1.00 4.03 11.34
N GLU A 203 0.32 4.06 11.16
CA GLU A 203 1.04 4.93 10.22
C GLU A 203 0.83 4.53 8.76
N LEU A 204 0.42 3.29 8.49
CA LEU A 204 0.32 2.75 7.12
C LEU A 204 -0.96 3.17 6.40
N VAL A 205 -2.02 3.53 7.15
CA VAL A 205 -3.33 3.86 6.58
C VAL A 205 -3.90 5.08 7.30
N PRO A 206 -4.00 6.23 6.61
CA PRO A 206 -4.68 7.39 7.18
C PRO A 206 -6.13 7.03 7.58
N PRO A 207 -6.61 7.45 8.77
CA PRO A 207 -7.92 7.04 9.30
C PRO A 207 -9.10 7.32 8.35
N LEU A 208 -9.08 8.46 7.62
CA LEU A 208 -10.14 8.82 6.68
C LEU A 208 -10.20 7.92 5.45
N LEU A 209 -9.10 7.24 5.13
CA LEU A 209 -8.95 6.38 3.97
C LEU A 209 -9.04 4.90 4.32
N MET A 210 -9.25 4.53 5.58
CA MET A 210 -9.48 3.14 5.96
C MET A 210 -10.92 2.72 5.61
N GLY A 211 -11.07 1.80 4.67
CA GLY A 211 -12.35 1.21 4.29
C GLY A 211 -12.78 0.09 5.23
N SER A 212 -14.08 -0.24 5.19
CA SER A 212 -14.65 -1.36 5.93
C SER A 212 -15.55 -2.20 5.00
N PRO A 213 -15.25 -3.50 4.83
CA PRO A 213 -14.04 -4.20 5.29
C PRO A 213 -12.78 -3.76 4.52
N MET A 214 -11.61 -3.90 5.17
CA MET A 214 -10.30 -3.86 4.50
C MET A 214 -9.72 -5.27 4.46
N HIS A 215 -9.45 -5.76 3.24
CA HIS A 215 -8.92 -7.09 3.00
C HIS A 215 -7.40 -7.05 2.99
N CYS A 216 -6.78 -7.64 4.00
CA CYS A 216 -5.32 -7.64 4.14
C CYS A 216 -4.70 -8.94 3.60
N TYR A 217 -3.56 -8.78 2.93
CA TYR A 217 -2.70 -9.85 2.41
C TYR A 217 -1.26 -9.57 2.80
N TRP A 218 -0.53 -10.62 3.19
CA TRP A 218 0.88 -10.52 3.57
C TRP A 218 1.70 -11.51 2.76
N LEU A 219 2.65 -10.98 2.00
CA LEU A 219 3.53 -11.76 1.14
C LEU A 219 4.81 -12.13 1.91
N GLN A 220 5.24 -13.38 1.79
CA GLN A 220 6.47 -13.82 2.45
C GLN A 220 7.74 -13.45 1.67
N ARG A 221 7.67 -13.39 0.33
CA ARG A 221 8.78 -12.95 -0.52
C ARG A 221 9.10 -11.48 -0.20
N PRO A 222 10.33 -11.11 0.20
CA PRO A 222 10.63 -9.72 0.52
C PRO A 222 10.58 -8.82 -0.73
N GLY A 223 10.36 -7.53 -0.51
CA GLY A 223 10.52 -6.47 -1.51
C GLY A 223 9.20 -5.94 -2.01
N TYR A 224 8.91 -6.22 -3.29
CA TYR A 224 7.95 -5.50 -4.12
C TYR A 224 7.03 -6.47 -4.86
N LEU A 225 5.86 -5.99 -5.27
CA LEU A 225 4.87 -6.80 -5.98
C LEU A 225 5.10 -6.62 -7.47
N THR A 226 5.93 -7.49 -8.03
CA THR A 226 6.34 -7.43 -9.45
C THR A 226 5.84 -8.62 -10.27
N ASP A 227 5.19 -9.60 -9.64
CA ASP A 227 4.59 -10.73 -10.33
C ASP A 227 3.08 -10.47 -10.53
N PRO A 228 2.60 -10.36 -11.78
CA PRO A 228 1.18 -10.17 -12.07
C PRO A 228 0.33 -11.36 -11.62
N THR A 229 0.89 -12.57 -11.57
CA THR A 229 0.15 -13.77 -11.14
C THR A 229 -0.28 -13.59 -9.68
N THR A 230 0.67 -13.30 -8.78
CA THR A 230 0.39 -13.03 -7.36
C THR A 230 -0.69 -11.96 -7.16
N LEU A 231 -0.64 -10.85 -7.93
CA LEU A 231 -1.68 -9.81 -7.82
C LEU A 231 -3.05 -10.35 -8.24
N ARG A 232 -3.14 -11.12 -9.33
CA ARG A 232 -4.39 -11.74 -9.79
C ARG A 232 -4.95 -12.72 -8.76
N GLU A 233 -4.10 -13.50 -8.12
CA GLU A 233 -4.52 -14.41 -7.04
C GLU A 233 -5.19 -13.65 -5.89
N ILE A 234 -4.57 -12.53 -5.47
CA ILE A 234 -5.11 -11.63 -4.45
C ILE A 234 -6.44 -11.03 -4.90
N LEU A 235 -6.53 -10.53 -6.14
CA LEU A 235 -7.75 -9.90 -6.65
C LEU A 235 -8.91 -10.88 -6.80
N TYR A 236 -8.63 -12.13 -7.17
CA TYR A 236 -9.66 -13.17 -7.22
C TYR A 236 -10.21 -13.48 -5.83
N ASP A 237 -9.34 -13.68 -4.82
CA ASP A 237 -9.77 -13.90 -3.44
C ASP A 237 -10.60 -12.71 -2.93
N PHE A 238 -10.10 -11.50 -3.19
CA PHE A 238 -10.74 -10.24 -2.83
C PHE A 238 -12.17 -10.13 -3.39
N ALA A 239 -12.35 -10.39 -4.68
CA ALA A 239 -13.62 -10.14 -5.36
C ALA A 239 -14.64 -11.28 -5.24
N TYR A 240 -14.16 -12.54 -5.13
CA TYR A 240 -15.04 -13.70 -5.32
C TYR A 240 -15.12 -14.64 -4.12
N LEU A 241 -14.13 -14.65 -3.21
CA LEU A 241 -14.05 -15.66 -2.14
C LEU A 241 -14.35 -15.09 -0.75
N ARG A 242 -13.93 -13.84 -0.49
CA ARG A 242 -14.00 -13.29 0.88
C ARG A 242 -15.39 -12.83 1.30
N ASP A 243 -16.25 -12.44 0.37
CA ASP A 243 -17.63 -12.11 0.71
C ASP A 243 -18.44 -13.39 0.96
N THR A 244 -18.50 -13.78 2.23
CA THR A 244 -19.29 -14.92 2.71
C THR A 244 -20.54 -14.48 3.47
N TRP A 245 -20.87 -13.18 3.42
CA TRP A 245 -22.07 -12.70 4.10
C TRP A 245 -23.31 -13.12 3.34
N GLN A 246 -24.30 -13.61 4.09
CA GLN A 246 -25.62 -13.93 3.60
C GLN A 246 -26.62 -13.59 4.71
N ALA A 247 -27.79 -13.09 4.30
CA ALA A 247 -28.85 -12.71 5.22
C ALA A 247 -29.35 -13.93 6.01
N ASP A 248 -29.59 -15.04 5.32
CA ASP A 248 -29.91 -16.32 5.93
C ASP A 248 -28.64 -17.08 6.29
N LYS A 249 -28.44 -17.36 7.58
CA LYS A 249 -27.25 -18.07 8.10
C LYS A 249 -27.57 -19.50 8.53
N THR A 250 -28.79 -20.00 8.29
CA THR A 250 -29.27 -21.28 8.81
C THR A 250 -28.37 -22.46 8.38
N GLU A 251 -27.94 -22.48 7.13
CA GLU A 251 -27.08 -23.55 6.60
C GLU A 251 -25.59 -23.42 6.95
N ARG A 252 -25.15 -22.27 7.49
CA ARG A 252 -23.73 -22.06 7.84
C ARG A 252 -23.30 -22.99 8.98
N ALA A 253 -24.16 -23.19 9.97
CA ALA A 253 -23.88 -24.08 11.09
C ALA A 253 -23.77 -25.54 10.62
N ALA A 254 -24.70 -25.99 9.77
CA ALA A 254 -24.64 -27.33 9.19
C ALA A 254 -23.38 -27.54 8.34
N SER A 255 -23.02 -26.56 7.52
CA SER A 255 -21.80 -26.59 6.69
C SER A 255 -20.52 -26.64 7.53
N ALA A 256 -20.47 -25.90 8.64
CA ALA A 256 -19.34 -25.95 9.56
C ALA A 256 -19.22 -27.32 10.25
N LEU A 257 -20.34 -27.89 10.68
CA LEU A 257 -20.40 -29.22 11.30
C LEU A 257 -20.08 -30.36 10.33
N ALA A 258 -20.27 -30.17 9.03
CA ALA A 258 -19.85 -31.14 8.01
C ALA A 258 -18.32 -31.20 7.85
N GLN A 259 -17.59 -30.15 8.26
CA GLN A 259 -16.14 -30.04 8.12
C GLN A 259 -15.49 -29.52 9.42
N PRO A 260 -15.69 -30.20 10.56
CA PRO A 260 -15.28 -29.68 11.87
C PRO A 260 -13.76 -29.48 11.96
N ALA A 261 -12.98 -30.30 11.24
CA ALA A 261 -11.52 -30.22 11.20
C ALA A 261 -10.99 -28.87 10.70
N LEU A 262 -11.71 -28.18 9.81
CA LEU A 262 -11.30 -26.86 9.31
C LEU A 262 -11.31 -25.77 10.39
N TRP A 263 -12.10 -25.96 11.45
CA TRP A 263 -12.40 -24.92 12.44
C TRP A 263 -11.67 -25.09 13.77
N GLN A 264 -11.01 -26.23 14.01
CA GLN A 264 -10.59 -26.60 15.36
C GLN A 264 -9.17 -26.15 15.75
N HIS A 265 -8.22 -26.04 14.81
CA HIS A 265 -6.79 -25.96 15.18
C HIS A 265 -5.90 -25.02 14.35
N THR A 266 -6.46 -24.06 13.62
CA THR A 266 -5.67 -23.15 12.79
C THR A 266 -5.69 -21.73 13.35
N THR A 267 -4.50 -21.18 13.65
CA THR A 267 -4.33 -19.76 13.99
C THR A 267 -3.49 -19.10 12.91
N LEU A 268 -4.11 -18.22 12.13
CA LEU A 268 -3.42 -17.48 11.08
C LEU A 268 -2.48 -16.44 11.69
N GLY A 269 -1.28 -16.33 11.12
CA GLY A 269 -0.26 -15.36 11.52
C GLY A 269 0.66 -15.81 12.66
N LEU A 270 0.56 -17.07 13.08
CA LEU A 270 1.66 -17.71 13.80
C LEU A 270 2.84 -17.96 12.86
N GLY A 271 4.01 -18.07 13.46
CA GLY A 271 5.24 -18.31 12.72
C GLY A 271 6.39 -18.65 13.64
N GLU A 272 7.55 -18.85 13.04
CA GLU A 272 8.78 -19.18 13.74
C GLU A 272 9.91 -18.21 13.37
N ARG A 273 10.99 -18.28 14.14
CA ARG A 273 12.18 -17.46 13.91
C ARG A 273 13.24 -18.29 13.21
N VAL A 274 13.66 -17.86 12.03
CA VAL A 274 14.80 -18.40 11.27
C VAL A 274 15.89 -17.34 11.22
N GLY A 275 16.91 -17.50 12.06
CA GLY A 275 17.97 -16.49 12.26
C GLY A 275 17.42 -15.17 12.81
N ALA A 276 17.58 -14.08 12.06
CA ALA A 276 17.05 -12.76 12.42
C ALA A 276 15.62 -12.50 11.90
N PHE A 277 15.02 -13.48 11.22
CA PHE A 277 13.78 -13.28 10.47
C PHE A 277 12.63 -14.12 11.03
N TRP A 278 11.42 -13.60 10.88
CA TRP A 278 10.18 -14.33 11.16
C TRP A 278 9.66 -14.93 9.85
N VAL A 279 9.13 -16.15 9.90
CA VAL A 279 8.50 -16.85 8.79
C VAL A 279 7.16 -17.46 9.25
N PRO A 280 6.10 -17.44 8.43
CA PRO A 280 4.80 -18.00 8.78
C PRO A 280 4.88 -19.54 8.94
N LYS A 281 4.02 -20.09 9.80
CA LYS A 281 3.89 -21.53 10.07
C LYS A 281 2.44 -21.99 9.91
#